data_AF-A0AAD6HXY9-F1
#
_entry.id   AF-A0AAD6HXY9-F1
#
_cell.length_a   1.000
_cell.length_b   1.000
_cell.length_c   1.000
_cell.angle_alpha   90.00
_cell.angle_beta   90.00
_cell.angle_gamma   90.00
#
_symmetry.space_group_name_H-M   'P 1'
#
loop_
_entity.id
_entity.type
_entity.pdbx_description
1 polymer ?
#
loop_
_entity_poly.entity_id
_entity_poly.type
_entity_poly.pdbx_seq_one_letter_code
_entity_poly.pdbx_strand_id
1 'polypeptide(L)'
;MTDEILWLRTCYDPSTEDSWASIQSYFEHDFWGTEPPIFNDPSLYNYGSNWEKFFLRFPQLLSNDQSVEEYDEYVDEALQEGIESESMDAQHAEENGYDPVEDANPWTCFYSEYLWRLVAGRIHIIDAKTLAKKGRHAGKVLVMWFDHCGRAIRSSRETLDGAAETAACFDYILRDRGCWVNAQIGDSYEWGAPLGPPYWHSGETDSESE
;
A
#
# COMPACT_ATOMS: atom_id res chain seq x y z
N MET A 1 -3.17 -7.14 -12.38
CA MET A 1 -2.12 -7.06 -11.34
C MET A 1 -1.15 -8.21 -11.59
N THR A 2 0.16 -8.00 -11.47
CA THR A 2 1.11 -9.12 -11.59
C THR A 2 0.90 -10.07 -10.41
N ASP A 3 0.59 -11.34 -10.69
CA ASP A 3 0.35 -12.38 -9.67
C ASP A 3 1.61 -12.74 -8.83
N GLU A 4 2.76 -12.13 -9.12
CA GLU A 4 4.01 -12.40 -8.42
C GLU A 4 4.10 -11.58 -7.12
N ILE A 5 4.09 -12.30 -6.00
CA ILE A 5 4.31 -11.72 -4.67
C ILE A 5 5.79 -11.46 -4.48
N LEU A 6 6.17 -10.19 -4.36
CA LEU A 6 7.56 -9.77 -4.30
C LEU A 6 8.06 -9.65 -2.85
N TRP A 7 9.20 -10.29 -2.56
CA TRP A 7 9.93 -10.12 -1.31
C TRP A 7 11.31 -9.54 -1.58
N LEU A 8 11.70 -8.48 -0.86
CA LEU A 8 12.92 -7.73 -1.08
C LEU A 8 13.70 -7.55 0.22
N ARG A 9 14.97 -7.97 0.24
CA ARG A 9 15.89 -7.61 1.31
C ARG A 9 16.68 -6.36 0.92
N THR A 10 16.73 -5.36 1.79
CA THR A 10 17.47 -4.10 1.52
C THR A 10 18.61 -3.80 2.48
N CYS A 11 18.77 -4.60 3.55
CA CYS A 11 19.82 -4.42 4.55
C CYS A 11 20.71 -5.66 4.66
N TYR A 12 22.01 -5.46 4.54
CA TYR A 12 23.05 -6.49 4.50
C TYR A 12 24.17 -6.24 5.51
N ASP A 13 23.88 -5.52 6.59
CA ASP A 13 24.85 -5.30 7.66
C ASP A 13 25.15 -6.65 8.34
N PRO A 14 26.44 -7.05 8.51
CA PRO A 14 26.80 -8.31 9.14
C PRO A 14 26.18 -8.53 10.53
N SER A 15 25.88 -7.46 11.28
CA SER A 15 25.24 -7.54 12.60
C SER A 15 23.76 -7.97 12.56
N THR A 16 23.16 -8.02 11.37
CA THR A 16 21.75 -8.37 11.12
C THR A 16 21.55 -9.79 10.59
N GLU A 17 22.63 -10.54 10.32
CA GLU A 17 22.56 -11.86 9.69
C GLU A 17 21.84 -12.90 10.57
N ASP A 18 21.97 -12.86 11.90
CA ASP A 18 21.24 -13.76 12.80
C ASP A 18 19.71 -13.59 12.66
N SER A 19 19.27 -12.33 12.54
CA SER A 19 17.86 -11.99 12.35
C SER A 19 17.38 -12.39 10.96
N TRP A 20 18.23 -12.22 9.94
CA TRP A 20 17.95 -12.68 8.59
C TRP A 20 17.83 -14.20 8.52
N ALA A 21 18.77 -14.95 9.12
CA ALA A 21 18.75 -16.40 9.18
C ALA A 21 17.46 -16.93 9.84
N SER A 22 16.94 -16.21 10.84
CA SER A 22 15.66 -16.55 11.47
C SER A 22 14.47 -16.39 10.51
N ILE A 23 14.49 -15.36 9.66
CA ILE A 23 13.47 -15.15 8.62
C ILE A 23 13.58 -16.23 7.53
N GLN A 24 14.80 -16.57 7.10
CA GLN A 24 15.02 -17.67 6.15
C GLN A 24 14.49 -19.00 6.68
N SER A 25 14.81 -19.31 7.94
CA SER A 25 14.33 -20.53 8.58
C SER A 25 12.79 -20.61 8.62
N TYR A 26 12.11 -19.48 8.85
CA TYR A 26 10.65 -19.42 8.73
C TYR A 26 10.18 -19.70 7.30
N PHE A 27 10.81 -19.13 6.27
CA PHE A 27 10.45 -19.41 4.88
C PHE A 27 10.66 -20.89 4.49
N GLU A 28 11.69 -21.52 5.03
CA GLU A 28 12.02 -22.93 4.76
C GLU A 28 11.09 -23.93 5.47
N HIS A 29 10.53 -23.58 6.63
CA HIS A 29 9.86 -24.53 7.51
C HIS A 29 8.39 -24.22 7.80
N ASP A 30 8.05 -22.93 7.92
CA ASP A 30 6.76 -22.48 8.44
C ASP A 30 5.91 -21.79 7.37
N PHE A 31 6.52 -21.34 6.26
CA PHE A 31 5.79 -20.72 5.17
C PHE A 31 4.90 -21.74 4.46
N TRP A 32 3.61 -21.45 4.44
CA TRP A 32 2.63 -22.28 3.77
C TRP A 32 2.77 -22.18 2.25
N GLY A 33 3.28 -23.24 1.62
CA GLY A 33 3.36 -23.36 0.16
C GLY A 33 4.79 -23.48 -0.34
N THR A 34 5.06 -22.87 -1.49
CA THR A 34 6.42 -22.77 -2.04
C THR A 34 7.11 -21.57 -1.41
N GLU A 35 8.39 -21.73 -1.04
CA GLU A 35 9.24 -20.63 -0.58
C GLU A 35 9.08 -19.43 -1.53
N PRO A 36 8.79 -18.22 -1.00
CA PRO A 36 8.56 -17.08 -1.86
C PRO A 36 9.87 -16.70 -2.57
N PRO A 37 9.81 -16.23 -3.82
CA PRO A 37 11.00 -15.67 -4.47
C PRO A 37 11.43 -14.40 -3.73
N ILE A 38 12.68 -14.37 -3.25
CA ILE A 38 13.25 -13.22 -2.55
C ILE A 38 14.37 -12.58 -3.38
N PHE A 39 14.23 -11.29 -3.66
CA PHE A 39 15.30 -10.46 -4.20
C PHE A 39 16.34 -10.20 -3.10
N ASN A 40 17.39 -11.03 -3.07
CA ASN A 40 18.38 -11.08 -2.00
C ASN A 40 19.84 -11.07 -2.50
N ASP A 41 20.20 -10.08 -3.32
CA ASP A 41 21.58 -9.83 -3.77
C ASP A 41 22.10 -8.47 -3.25
N PRO A 42 23.10 -8.45 -2.35
CA PRO A 42 23.63 -7.20 -1.79
C PRO A 42 24.26 -6.26 -2.83
N SER A 43 24.76 -6.79 -3.95
CA SER A 43 25.34 -5.98 -5.02
C SER A 43 24.27 -5.22 -5.82
N LEU A 44 23.02 -5.69 -5.77
CA LEU A 44 21.91 -5.14 -6.53
C LEU A 44 20.93 -4.36 -5.67
N TYR A 45 20.62 -4.84 -4.46
CA TYR A 45 19.45 -4.41 -3.68
C TYR A 45 19.79 -3.78 -2.33
N ASN A 46 21.06 -3.48 -2.04
CA ASN A 46 21.46 -2.78 -0.83
C ASN A 46 21.06 -1.29 -0.87
N TYR A 47 19.77 -1.04 -0.74
CA TYR A 47 19.17 0.29 -0.82
C TYR A 47 18.90 0.93 0.54
N GLY A 48 19.03 0.17 1.64
CA GLY A 48 18.64 0.63 2.96
C GLY A 48 17.17 1.06 2.98
N SER A 49 16.93 2.34 3.30
CA SER A 49 15.58 2.93 3.31
C SER A 49 15.04 3.28 1.92
N ASN A 50 15.89 3.34 0.89
CA ASN A 50 15.52 3.83 -0.44
C ASN A 50 15.07 2.67 -1.34
N TRP A 51 14.22 1.82 -0.81
CA TRP A 51 13.75 0.59 -1.44
C TRP A 51 13.08 0.86 -2.79
N GLU A 52 12.52 2.06 -3.01
CA GLU A 52 11.87 2.48 -4.25
C GLU A 52 12.81 2.43 -5.47
N LYS A 53 14.14 2.46 -5.24
CA LYS A 53 15.14 2.21 -6.30
C LYS A 53 15.02 0.82 -6.93
N PHE A 54 14.32 -0.10 -6.28
CA PHE A 54 13.97 -1.39 -6.87
C PHE A 54 13.24 -1.26 -8.20
N PHE A 55 12.33 -0.29 -8.33
CA PHE A 55 11.58 -0.07 -9.57
C PHE A 55 12.45 0.43 -10.73
N LEU A 56 13.59 1.05 -10.46
CA LEU A 56 14.57 1.39 -11.51
C LEU A 56 15.20 0.15 -12.14
N ARG A 57 15.22 -0.98 -11.42
CA ARG A 57 15.71 -2.26 -11.94
C ARG A 57 14.61 -3.10 -12.57
N PHE A 58 13.39 -3.00 -12.03
CA PHE A 58 12.23 -3.76 -12.48
C PHE A 58 11.08 -2.82 -12.88
N PRO A 59 11.26 -1.96 -13.90
CA PRO A 59 10.23 -1.01 -14.31
C PRO A 59 8.97 -1.70 -14.84
N GLN A 60 9.07 -2.94 -15.30
CA GLN A 60 7.90 -3.72 -15.75
C GLN A 60 6.88 -3.98 -14.64
N LEU A 61 7.29 -3.91 -13.36
CA LEU A 61 6.37 -4.03 -12.22
C LEU A 61 5.44 -2.83 -12.07
N LEU A 62 5.78 -1.72 -12.74
CA LEU A 62 4.98 -0.50 -12.78
C LEU A 62 4.07 -0.45 -14.02
N SER A 63 4.16 -1.44 -14.91
CA SER A 63 3.36 -1.48 -16.13
C SER A 63 1.90 -1.73 -15.80
N ASN A 64 1.00 -0.93 -16.39
CA ASN A 64 -0.41 -1.25 -16.47
C ASN A 64 -0.72 -1.73 -17.89
N ASP A 65 -1.42 -2.86 -18.01
CA ASP A 65 -1.84 -3.43 -19.29
C ASP A 65 -3.10 -2.76 -19.85
N GLN A 66 -3.78 -1.95 -19.03
CA GLN A 66 -4.94 -1.15 -19.44
C GLN A 66 -4.51 0.07 -20.27
N SER A 67 -5.41 0.55 -21.12
CA SER A 67 -5.26 1.88 -21.71
C SER A 67 -5.34 2.96 -20.62
N VAL A 68 -4.80 4.15 -20.92
CA VAL A 68 -4.85 5.28 -19.99
C VAL A 68 -6.30 5.67 -19.72
N GLU A 69 -7.14 5.69 -20.76
CA GLU A 69 -8.55 6.02 -20.65
C GLU A 69 -9.32 5.03 -19.77
N GLU A 70 -9.11 3.73 -19.96
CA GLU A 70 -9.75 2.70 -19.12
C GLU A 70 -9.28 2.77 -17.65
N TYR A 71 -8.01 3.12 -17.43
CA TYR A 71 -7.47 3.28 -16.07
C TYR A 71 -8.07 4.51 -15.38
N ASP A 72 -8.12 5.64 -16.08
CA ASP A 72 -8.67 6.89 -15.56
C ASP A 72 -10.16 6.72 -15.24
N GLU A 73 -10.96 6.14 -16.15
CA GLU A 73 -12.37 5.83 -15.89
C GLU A 73 -12.55 4.90 -14.68
N TYR A 74 -11.70 3.86 -14.57
CA TYR A 74 -11.74 2.91 -13.45
C TYR A 74 -11.43 3.56 -12.10
N VAL A 75 -10.48 4.50 -12.05
CA VAL A 75 -10.11 5.20 -10.82
C VAL A 75 -11.14 6.28 -10.48
N ASP A 76 -11.62 7.02 -11.47
CA ASP A 76 -12.59 8.10 -11.30
C ASP A 76 -13.95 7.59 -10.79
N GLU A 77 -14.40 6.42 -11.27
CA GLU A 77 -15.62 5.78 -10.75
C GLU A 77 -15.53 5.54 -9.24
N ALA A 78 -14.41 4.98 -8.75
CA ALA A 78 -14.24 4.75 -7.30
C ALA A 78 -14.04 6.03 -6.49
N LEU A 79 -13.45 7.06 -7.09
CA LEU A 79 -13.35 8.37 -6.46
C LEU A 79 -14.76 8.96 -6.26
N GLN A 80 -15.58 8.90 -7.31
CA GLN A 80 -16.95 9.40 -7.28
C GLN A 80 -17.83 8.61 -6.29
N GLU A 81 -17.70 7.28 -6.26
CA GLU A 81 -18.35 6.43 -5.24
C GLU A 81 -17.97 6.86 -3.81
N GLY A 82 -16.70 7.19 -3.57
CA GLY A 82 -16.21 7.69 -2.28
C GLY A 82 -16.82 9.04 -1.90
N ILE A 83 -16.89 9.98 -2.84
CA ILE A 83 -17.51 11.31 -2.65
C ILE A 83 -19.00 11.16 -2.31
N GLU A 84 -19.72 10.31 -3.04
CA GLU A 84 -21.13 10.05 -2.80
C GLU A 84 -21.35 9.40 -1.42
N SER A 85 -20.52 8.42 -1.07
CA SER A 85 -20.60 7.75 0.23
C SER A 85 -20.34 8.70 1.40
N GLU A 86 -19.34 9.57 1.30
CA GLU A 86 -19.04 10.60 2.30
C GLU A 86 -20.21 11.60 2.42
N SER A 87 -20.78 12.05 1.29
CA SER A 87 -21.93 12.95 1.31
C SER A 87 -23.19 12.30 1.91
N MET A 88 -23.41 11.00 1.69
CA MET A 88 -24.55 10.28 2.27
C MET A 88 -24.42 10.09 3.78
N ASP A 89 -23.21 9.85 4.29
CA ASP A 89 -22.96 9.75 5.73
C ASP A 89 -23.28 11.06 6.45
N ALA A 90 -22.90 12.20 5.87
CA ALA A 90 -23.26 13.51 6.39
C ALA A 90 -24.79 13.73 6.45
N GLN A 91 -25.52 13.31 5.40
CA GLN A 91 -26.99 13.37 5.39
C GLN A 91 -27.61 12.45 6.44
N HIS A 92 -27.09 11.23 6.61
CA HIS A 92 -27.58 10.31 7.63
C HIS A 92 -27.30 10.79 9.05
N ALA A 93 -26.20 11.50 9.29
CA ALA A 93 -25.93 12.13 10.59
C ALA A 93 -26.99 13.18 10.92
N GLU A 94 -27.36 14.02 9.94
CA GLU A 94 -28.45 15.00 10.08
C GLU A 94 -29.81 14.35 10.34
N GLU A 95 -30.12 13.25 9.65
CA GLU A 95 -31.42 12.55 9.77
C GLU A 95 -31.56 11.70 11.05
N ASN A 96 -30.49 11.01 11.45
CA ASN A 96 -30.51 10.07 12.57
C ASN A 96 -30.01 10.67 13.89
N GLY A 97 -29.47 11.90 13.85
CA GLY A 97 -29.10 12.68 15.02
C GLY A 97 -27.86 12.15 15.77
N TYR A 98 -26.95 11.47 15.09
CA TYR A 98 -25.60 11.19 15.63
C TYR A 98 -24.65 12.34 15.31
N ASP A 99 -23.57 12.49 16.08
CA ASP A 99 -22.62 13.58 15.88
C ASP A 99 -21.65 13.23 14.74
N PRO A 100 -21.70 13.91 13.57
CA PRO A 100 -20.79 13.61 12.46
C PRO A 100 -19.33 13.93 12.77
N VAL A 101 -19.02 14.61 13.86
CA VAL A 101 -17.63 14.86 14.28
C VAL A 101 -17.10 13.73 15.15
N GLU A 102 -17.95 13.11 15.97
CA GLU A 102 -17.54 12.04 16.90
C GLU A 102 -17.76 10.64 16.33
N ASP A 103 -18.81 10.45 15.52
CA ASP A 103 -19.28 9.14 15.07
C ASP A 103 -19.11 8.90 13.55
N ALA A 104 -18.67 9.89 12.78
CA ALA A 104 -18.44 9.70 11.35
C ALA A 104 -17.31 8.70 11.11
N ASN A 105 -17.47 7.94 10.02
CA ASN A 105 -16.39 7.08 9.57
C ASN A 105 -15.18 7.93 9.15
N PRO A 106 -13.94 7.52 9.47
CA PRO A 106 -12.75 8.17 8.95
C PRO A 106 -12.80 8.24 7.43
N TRP A 107 -12.31 9.33 6.82
CA TRP A 107 -12.32 9.51 5.36
C TRP A 107 -11.72 8.31 4.61
N THR A 108 -10.71 7.66 5.21
CA THR A 108 -10.06 6.47 4.64
C THR A 108 -11.01 5.30 4.41
N CYS A 109 -12.17 5.27 5.08
CA CYS A 109 -13.23 4.29 4.86
C CYS A 109 -14.00 4.58 3.58
N PHE A 110 -14.37 5.85 3.33
CA PHE A 110 -15.11 6.25 2.12
C PHE A 110 -14.25 6.08 0.86
N TYR A 111 -12.96 6.43 0.95
CA TYR A 111 -12.04 6.41 -0.19
C TYR A 111 -11.15 5.15 -0.26
N SER A 112 -11.51 4.08 0.46
CA SER A 112 -10.71 2.84 0.48
C SER A 112 -10.65 2.18 -0.90
N GLU A 113 -11.78 2.15 -1.63
CA GLU A 113 -11.83 1.59 -2.98
C GLU A 113 -11.02 2.42 -3.98
N TYR A 114 -11.12 3.76 -3.92
CA TYR A 114 -10.26 4.65 -4.71
C TYR A 114 -8.78 4.33 -4.52
N LEU A 115 -8.32 4.26 -3.27
CA LEU A 115 -6.92 3.91 -2.98
C LEU A 115 -6.56 2.50 -3.45
N TRP A 116 -7.50 1.56 -3.41
CA TRP A 116 -7.28 0.20 -3.90
C TRP A 116 -7.13 0.15 -5.42
N ARG A 117 -7.97 0.87 -6.16
CA ARG A 117 -7.93 0.92 -7.63
C ARG A 117 -6.65 1.58 -8.17
N LEU A 118 -5.98 2.40 -7.37
CA LEU A 118 -4.67 2.96 -7.70
C LEU A 118 -3.52 1.93 -7.62
N VAL A 119 -3.71 0.81 -6.93
CA VAL A 119 -2.64 -0.17 -6.66
C VAL A 119 -2.22 -0.87 -7.95
N ALA A 120 -0.97 -0.66 -8.35
CA ALA A 120 -0.31 -1.40 -9.41
C ALA A 120 0.25 -2.74 -8.90
N GLY A 121 0.68 -2.77 -7.65
CA GLY A 121 1.19 -4.00 -7.04
C GLY A 121 1.56 -3.85 -5.57
N ARG A 122 2.21 -4.89 -5.05
CA ARG A 122 2.58 -5.01 -3.65
C ARG A 122 3.95 -5.62 -3.48
N ILE A 123 4.71 -5.13 -2.50
CA ILE A 123 6.05 -5.60 -2.15
C ILE A 123 6.21 -5.77 -0.63
N HIS A 124 6.93 -6.82 -0.24
CA HIS A 124 7.27 -7.15 1.14
C HIS A 124 8.75 -6.87 1.37
N ILE A 125 9.07 -5.90 2.22
CA ILE A 125 10.42 -5.37 2.37
C ILE A 125 10.99 -5.74 3.74
N ILE A 126 12.16 -6.37 3.70
CA ILE A 126 12.97 -6.76 4.85
C ILE A 126 14.14 -5.78 4.92
N ASP A 127 13.90 -4.69 5.65
CA ASP A 127 14.85 -3.59 5.82
C ASP A 127 15.61 -3.65 7.15
N ALA A 128 16.43 -2.65 7.41
CA ALA A 128 17.18 -2.55 8.66
C ALA A 128 16.29 -2.49 9.91
N LYS A 129 15.05 -1.98 9.79
CA LYS A 129 14.10 -1.91 10.91
C LYS A 129 13.52 -3.30 11.19
N THR A 130 13.20 -4.07 10.16
CA THR A 130 12.76 -5.46 10.28
C THR A 130 13.85 -6.32 10.94
N LEU A 131 15.11 -6.18 10.50
CA LEU A 131 16.23 -6.97 11.01
C LEU A 131 16.84 -6.45 12.32
N ALA A 132 16.30 -5.37 12.89
CA ALA A 132 16.80 -4.85 14.15
C ALA A 132 16.55 -5.84 15.30
N LYS A 133 17.51 -6.00 16.22
CA LYS A 133 17.36 -6.85 17.41
C LYS A 133 16.31 -6.36 18.40
N LYS A 134 15.95 -5.08 18.36
CA LYS A 134 14.99 -4.44 19.26
C LYS A 134 14.32 -3.23 18.61
N GLY A 135 13.17 -2.84 19.16
CA GLY A 135 12.39 -1.69 18.72
C GLY A 135 11.01 -2.11 18.21
N ARG A 136 10.10 -1.15 18.05
CA ARG A 136 8.69 -1.42 17.71
C ARG A 136 8.47 -2.13 16.36
N HIS A 137 9.48 -2.12 15.49
CA HIS A 137 9.46 -2.72 14.15
C HIS A 137 10.41 -3.91 14.01
N ALA A 138 11.14 -4.29 15.06
CA ALA A 138 11.97 -5.48 15.05
C ALA A 138 11.13 -6.72 14.75
N GLY A 139 11.57 -7.55 13.79
CA GLY A 139 10.83 -8.71 13.31
C GLY A 139 9.55 -8.38 12.52
N LYS A 140 9.32 -7.10 12.19
CA LYS A 140 8.14 -6.68 11.40
C LYS A 140 8.51 -6.29 9.98
N VAL A 141 8.00 -7.04 9.01
CA VAL A 141 8.15 -6.82 7.58
C VAL A 141 7.35 -5.57 7.18
N LEU A 142 7.90 -4.76 6.29
CA LEU A 142 7.18 -3.65 5.68
C LEU A 142 6.39 -4.18 4.48
N VAL A 143 5.07 -4.23 4.57
CA VAL A 143 4.21 -4.50 3.41
C VAL A 143 3.85 -3.16 2.80
N MET A 144 3.98 -3.06 1.48
CA MET A 144 3.68 -1.82 0.77
C MET A 144 2.90 -2.08 -0.50
N TRP A 145 1.83 -1.31 -0.67
CA TRP A 145 1.06 -1.21 -1.90
C TRP A 145 1.50 0.04 -2.65
N PHE A 146 1.82 -0.12 -3.91
CA PHE A 146 2.39 0.95 -4.73
C PHE A 146 1.58 1.17 -6.01
N ASP A 147 1.64 2.39 -6.53
CA ASP A 147 1.00 2.76 -7.80
C ASP A 147 1.91 2.55 -9.02
N HIS A 148 1.43 2.87 -10.22
CA HIS A 148 2.18 2.78 -11.47
C HIS A 148 3.41 3.70 -11.55
N CYS A 149 3.60 4.61 -10.59
CA CYS A 149 4.80 5.45 -10.46
C CYS A 149 5.76 4.93 -9.37
N GLY A 150 5.43 3.83 -8.70
CA GLY A 150 6.20 3.29 -7.57
C GLY A 150 6.03 4.07 -6.27
N ARG A 151 5.01 4.94 -6.17
CA ARG A 151 4.68 5.70 -4.96
C ARG A 151 3.93 4.79 -4.00
N ALA A 152 4.22 4.91 -2.71
CA ALA A 152 3.49 4.18 -1.68
C ALA A 152 2.06 4.73 -1.57
N ILE A 153 1.06 3.90 -1.81
CA ILE A 153 -0.36 4.23 -1.57
C ILE A 153 -0.71 3.94 -0.11
N ARG A 154 -0.34 2.75 0.34
CA ARG A 154 -0.47 2.32 1.74
C ARG A 154 0.74 1.51 2.17
N SER A 155 1.02 1.51 3.47
CA SER A 155 2.05 0.65 4.05
C SER A 155 1.71 0.18 5.45
N SER A 156 2.11 -1.05 5.78
CA SER A 156 1.92 -1.65 7.10
C SER A 156 3.21 -2.30 7.58
N ARG A 157 3.34 -2.43 8.91
CA ARG A 157 4.43 -3.20 9.55
C ARG A 157 3.84 -4.41 10.24
N GLU A 158 3.99 -5.56 9.60
CA GLU A 158 3.37 -6.81 10.01
C GLU A 158 4.39 -7.77 10.58
N THR A 159 3.98 -8.64 11.50
CA THR A 159 4.82 -9.78 11.89
C THR A 159 5.16 -10.60 10.65
N LEU A 160 6.24 -11.37 10.71
CA LEU A 160 6.62 -12.22 9.57
C LEU A 160 5.49 -13.15 9.13
N ASP A 161 4.75 -13.71 10.10
CA ASP A 161 3.58 -14.55 9.85
C ASP A 161 2.42 -13.78 9.19
N GLY A 162 2.08 -12.60 9.70
CA GLY A 162 1.05 -11.76 9.09
C GLY A 162 1.42 -11.32 7.68
N ALA A 163 2.69 -10.97 7.44
CA ALA A 163 3.18 -10.63 6.12
C ALA A 163 3.13 -11.84 5.16
N ALA A 164 3.40 -13.05 5.63
CA ALA A 164 3.28 -14.28 4.86
C ALA A 164 1.82 -14.61 4.52
N GLU A 165 0.89 -14.44 5.48
CA GLU A 165 -0.55 -14.57 5.23
C GLU A 165 -1.04 -13.53 4.22
N THR A 166 -0.60 -12.27 4.37
CA THR A 166 -0.91 -11.18 3.46
C THR A 166 -0.41 -11.54 2.06
N ALA A 167 0.86 -11.93 1.93
CA ALA A 167 1.45 -12.43 0.69
C ALA A 167 0.58 -13.50 0.02
N ALA A 168 0.21 -14.56 0.74
CA ALA A 168 -0.55 -15.70 0.20
C ALA A 168 -2.04 -15.39 -0.09
N CYS A 169 -2.53 -14.20 0.25
CA CYS A 169 -3.93 -13.83 0.08
C CYS A 169 -4.19 -13.24 -1.30
N PHE A 170 -5.33 -13.60 -1.90
CA PHE A 170 -5.81 -12.98 -3.12
C PHE A 170 -6.21 -11.52 -2.87
N ASP A 171 -5.94 -10.68 -3.87
CA ASP A 171 -6.20 -9.24 -3.85
C ASP A 171 -7.64 -8.87 -3.43
N TYR A 172 -8.64 -9.56 -3.99
CA TYR A 172 -10.05 -9.28 -3.66
C TYR A 172 -10.41 -9.56 -2.19
N ILE A 173 -9.64 -10.37 -1.46
CA ILE A 173 -9.84 -10.65 -0.03
C ILE A 173 -9.10 -9.60 0.82
N LEU A 174 -7.96 -9.10 0.35
CA LEU A 174 -7.10 -8.18 1.10
C LEU A 174 -7.76 -6.82 1.34
N ARG A 175 -8.60 -6.37 0.41
CA ARG A 175 -9.32 -5.09 0.50
C ARG A 175 -10.08 -4.92 1.83
N ASP A 176 -10.63 -6.00 2.36
CA ASP A 176 -11.45 -5.96 3.58
C ASP A 176 -10.67 -6.40 4.83
N ARG A 177 -9.37 -6.73 4.69
CA ARG A 177 -8.54 -7.19 5.81
C ARG A 177 -7.90 -6.03 6.56
N GLY A 178 -7.68 -6.26 7.86
CA GLY A 178 -7.03 -5.31 8.75
C GLY A 178 -5.62 -4.87 8.31
N CYS A 179 -4.92 -5.69 7.51
CA CYS A 179 -3.62 -5.33 6.90
C CYS A 179 -3.72 -4.13 5.96
N TRP A 180 -4.79 -4.04 5.16
CA TRP A 180 -5.06 -2.93 4.26
C TRP A 180 -5.76 -1.79 5.01
N VAL A 181 -6.85 -2.10 5.72
CA VAL A 181 -7.73 -1.10 6.35
C VAL A 181 -6.97 -0.24 7.35
N ASN A 182 -6.07 -0.84 8.13
CA ASN A 182 -5.27 -0.11 9.14
C ASN A 182 -3.88 0.29 8.65
N ALA A 183 -3.55 0.07 7.36
CA ALA A 183 -2.29 0.52 6.82
C ALA A 183 -2.22 2.05 6.79
N GLN A 184 -1.02 2.57 7.02
CA GLN A 184 -0.74 3.99 6.93
C GLN A 184 -0.86 4.44 5.47
N ILE A 185 -1.61 5.51 5.21
CA ILE A 185 -1.68 6.16 3.91
C ILE A 185 -0.31 6.76 3.55
N GLY A 186 0.10 6.64 2.30
CA GLY A 186 1.32 7.27 1.83
C GLY A 186 1.13 8.78 1.63
N ASP A 187 2.17 9.55 1.92
CA ASP A 187 2.12 11.03 1.96
C ASP A 187 1.53 11.70 0.71
N SER A 188 1.63 11.08 -0.47
CA SER A 188 1.08 11.62 -1.71
C SER A 188 -0.45 11.50 -1.82
N TYR A 189 -1.05 10.61 -1.03
CA TYR A 189 -2.47 10.24 -1.05
C TYR A 189 -3.20 10.61 0.24
N GLU A 190 -2.50 11.24 1.19
CA GLU A 190 -3.11 11.81 2.39
C GLU A 190 -4.15 12.87 2.00
N TRP A 191 -5.13 13.11 2.88
CA TRP A 191 -6.17 14.11 2.63
C TRP A 191 -5.57 15.48 2.27
N GLY A 192 -5.99 16.03 1.12
CA GLY A 192 -5.49 17.30 0.60
C GLY A 192 -4.08 17.27 -0.02
N ALA A 193 -3.44 16.10 -0.09
CA ALA A 193 -2.23 15.91 -0.90
C ALA A 193 -2.58 15.90 -2.40
N PRO A 194 -1.60 16.08 -3.30
CA PRO A 194 -1.86 16.16 -4.74
C PRO A 194 -2.58 14.96 -5.35
N LEU A 195 -2.48 13.77 -4.73
CA LEU A 195 -3.17 12.56 -5.15
C LEU A 195 -4.16 12.05 -4.10
N GLY A 196 -4.41 12.83 -3.07
CA GLY A 196 -5.37 12.49 -2.03
C GLY A 196 -6.79 12.91 -2.40
N PRO A 197 -7.80 12.27 -1.81
CA PRO A 197 -9.17 12.74 -1.93
C PRO A 197 -9.40 14.04 -1.12
N PRO A 198 -10.42 14.83 -1.49
CA PRO A 198 -11.08 14.82 -2.79
C PRO A 198 -10.12 15.40 -3.84
N TYR A 199 -9.89 14.70 -4.95
CA TYR A 199 -8.99 15.15 -6.01
C TYR A 199 -9.56 16.43 -6.62
N TRP A 200 -9.05 17.61 -6.21
CA TRP A 200 -9.54 18.87 -6.73
C TRP A 200 -8.99 19.05 -8.15
N HIS A 201 -9.82 18.85 -9.18
CA HIS A 201 -9.56 19.45 -10.47
C HIS A 201 -9.57 20.97 -10.28
N SER A 202 -8.40 21.56 -10.11
CA SER A 202 -8.24 23.00 -10.24
C SER A 202 -8.32 23.36 -11.73
N GLY A 203 -9.54 23.55 -12.20
CA GLY A 203 -9.91 23.99 -13.56
C GLY A 203 -11.21 23.30 -13.94
N GLU A 204 -12.38 23.95 -13.91
CA GLU A 204 -12.70 25.20 -14.59
C GLU A 204 -13.41 26.19 -13.64
N THR A 205 -12.73 27.28 -13.30
CA THR A 205 -13.41 28.58 -13.18
C THR A 205 -12.87 29.43 -14.30
N ASP A 206 -13.34 29.15 -15.52
CA ASP A 206 -13.32 30.16 -16.56
C ASP A 206 -14.26 31.26 -16.09
N SER A 207 -13.65 32.32 -15.59
CA SER A 207 -14.26 33.62 -15.47
C SER A 207 -14.66 34.11 -16.85
N GLU A 208 -15.82 33.68 -17.36
CA GLU A 208 -16.57 34.47 -18.33
C GLU A 208 -17.48 35.43 -17.55
N SER A 209 -16.88 36.53 -17.12
CA SER A 209 -17.61 37.77 -16.90
C SER A 209 -17.76 38.48 -18.25
N GLU A 210 -18.93 38.34 -18.86
CA GLU A 210 -19.49 39.36 -19.76
C GLU A 210 -20.38 40.34 -18.97
#